data_AF-A0A956L3G9-F1
#
_entry.id   AF-A0A956L3G9-F1
#
_cell.length_a   1.000
_cell.length_b   1.000
_cell.length_c   1.000
_cell.angle_alpha   90.00
_cell.angle_beta   90.00
_cell.angle_gamma   90.00
#
_symmetry.space_group_name_H-M   'P 1'
#
loop_
_entity.id
_entity.type
_entity.pdbx_description
1 polymer ?
#
loop_
_entity_poly.entity_id
_entity_poly.type
_entity_poly.pdbx_seq_one_letter_code
_entity_poly.pdbx_strand_id
1 'polypeptide(L)'
;MCLTVLALGGLALAPACDKKEDDKKADAAKKDGAAKKDDAAKKDGGDTKTPEGDVKAADGGAAADGGAAAADGGAAADGGAAAEEGGDALVIKASHLEPKPDDPVNVRLAGLTVVEARFDPANLEGGSAVIEIDPTNLVTGSDMRDGHLKSPDYLDVAAFAKITVNVSDVKKADAGYTAKLVVDAHGKQVTW
;
A
#
# COMPACT_ATOMS: atom_id res chain seq x y z
N MET A 1 34.98 -31.81 -26.61
CA MET A 1 34.37 -33.15 -26.48
C MET A 1 32.87 -32.95 -26.65
N CYS A 2 32.33 -33.50 -27.75
CA CYS A 2 30.95 -33.33 -28.19
C CYS A 2 30.22 -34.64 -27.88
N LEU A 3 29.11 -34.59 -27.14
CA LEU A 3 28.20 -35.73 -27.07
C LEU A 3 26.76 -35.22 -27.12
N THR A 4 26.24 -35.20 -28.34
CA THR A 4 24.82 -35.04 -28.67
C THR A 4 24.16 -36.41 -28.60
N VAL A 5 23.14 -36.57 -27.75
CA VAL A 5 22.23 -37.73 -27.81
C VAL A 5 20.90 -37.24 -28.39
N LEU A 6 20.69 -37.57 -29.66
CA LEU A 6 19.41 -37.53 -30.35
C LEU A 6 18.65 -38.83 -30.00
N ALA A 7 17.43 -38.69 -29.49
CA ALA A 7 16.45 -39.78 -29.52
C ALA A 7 15.22 -39.29 -30.31
N LEU A 8 15.09 -39.82 -31.54
CA LEU A 8 13.88 -39.81 -32.36
C LEU A 8 12.98 -40.99 -31.99
N GLY A 9 11.67 -40.77 -32.07
CA GLY A 9 10.64 -41.81 -32.15
C GLY A 9 9.51 -41.53 -31.18
N GLY A 10 8.24 -41.46 -31.56
CA GLY A 10 7.58 -41.71 -32.82
C GLY A 10 6.07 -41.86 -32.53
N LEU A 11 5.28 -40.99 -33.17
CA LEU A 11 3.91 -41.17 -33.70
C LEU A 11 3.01 -42.31 -33.13
N ALA A 12 1.82 -41.97 -32.61
CA ALA A 12 0.53 -42.05 -33.34
C ALA A 12 -0.73 -42.24 -32.46
N LEU A 13 -1.84 -41.68 -33.00
CA LEU A 13 -3.27 -41.99 -32.85
C LEU A 13 -4.10 -41.42 -31.66
N ALA A 14 -5.04 -40.55 -32.03
CA ALA A 14 -6.20 -40.02 -31.29
C ALA A 14 -7.41 -41.00 -31.37
N PRO A 15 -8.70 -40.56 -31.26
CA PRO A 15 -9.47 -39.97 -30.15
C PRO A 15 -10.75 -40.81 -29.79
N ALA A 16 -11.36 -40.61 -28.61
CA ALA A 16 -12.77 -40.95 -28.33
C ALA A 16 -13.22 -40.25 -27.03
N CYS A 17 -14.12 -39.26 -27.10
CA CYS A 17 -15.55 -39.38 -26.82
C CYS A 17 -15.88 -39.88 -25.39
N ASP A 18 -16.36 -38.98 -24.52
CA ASP A 18 -17.72 -39.16 -23.99
C ASP A 18 -18.32 -37.80 -23.59
N LYS A 19 -19.55 -37.61 -24.03
CA LYS A 19 -20.36 -36.41 -24.02
C LYS A 19 -21.46 -36.69 -23.00
N LYS A 20 -21.61 -35.84 -21.98
CA LYS A 20 -22.84 -35.79 -21.19
C LYS A 20 -23.23 -34.33 -20.92
N GLU A 21 -24.01 -33.82 -21.86
CA GLU A 21 -25.01 -32.78 -21.62
C GLU A 21 -26.25 -33.47 -21.04
N ASP A 22 -26.80 -32.93 -19.94
CA ASP A 22 -28.21 -33.07 -19.57
C ASP A 22 -28.60 -31.82 -18.75
N ASP A 23 -29.20 -30.88 -19.47
CA ASP A 23 -30.45 -30.19 -19.17
C ASP A 23 -30.91 -29.88 -17.71
N LYS A 24 -31.12 -28.57 -17.50
CA LYS A 24 -32.45 -27.98 -17.18
C LYS A 24 -33.01 -28.12 -15.77
N LYS A 25 -33.00 -27.00 -15.02
CA LYS A 25 -34.25 -26.37 -14.56
C LYS A 25 -34.06 -24.90 -14.16
N ALA A 26 -34.70 -24.03 -14.94
CA ALA A 26 -35.08 -22.70 -14.50
C ALA A 26 -36.21 -22.82 -13.48
N ASP A 27 -36.14 -22.08 -12.38
CA ASP A 27 -37.34 -21.71 -11.64
C ASP A 27 -37.24 -20.24 -11.24
N ALA A 28 -38.29 -19.53 -11.61
CA ALA A 28 -38.47 -18.10 -11.44
C ALA A 28 -39.10 -17.85 -10.07
N ALA A 29 -38.57 -16.89 -9.31
CA ALA A 29 -39.33 -16.27 -8.24
C ALA A 29 -39.08 -14.76 -8.21
N LYS A 30 -39.92 -14.10 -9.00
CA LYS A 30 -40.30 -12.70 -8.89
C LYS A 30 -40.80 -12.40 -7.47
N LYS A 31 -40.30 -11.36 -6.82
CA LYS A 31 -41.11 -10.55 -5.89
C LYS A 31 -40.85 -9.07 -6.12
N ASP A 32 -41.86 -8.46 -6.71
CA ASP A 32 -42.14 -7.04 -6.70
C ASP A 32 -42.25 -6.54 -5.25
N GLY A 33 -41.78 -5.31 -5.01
CA GLY A 33 -41.88 -4.64 -3.71
C GLY A 33 -41.55 -3.16 -3.82
N ALA A 34 -42.43 -2.41 -4.49
CA ALA A 34 -42.40 -0.95 -4.57
C ALA A 34 -43.01 -0.30 -3.32
N ALA A 35 -42.36 0.76 -2.81
CA ALA A 35 -42.95 1.98 -2.20
C ALA A 35 -41.77 2.85 -1.71
N LYS A 36 -41.39 3.97 -2.33
CA LYS A 36 -42.06 5.28 -2.47
C LYS A 36 -42.03 6.12 -1.18
N LYS A 37 -41.66 7.39 -1.38
CA LYS A 37 -41.88 8.61 -0.58
C LYS A 37 -40.71 9.03 0.32
N ASP A 38 -40.41 10.31 0.49
CA ASP A 38 -40.80 11.59 -0.11
C ASP A 38 -39.82 12.61 0.52
N ASP A 39 -39.64 13.75 -0.14
CA ASP A 39 -39.36 15.08 0.44
C ASP A 39 -38.11 15.31 1.32
N ALA A 40 -37.16 16.14 0.85
CA ALA A 40 -37.14 17.60 1.01
C ALA A 40 -36.67 18.06 2.40
N ALA A 41 -35.52 18.74 2.45
CA ALA A 41 -35.41 20.09 3.02
C ALA A 41 -33.95 20.57 3.04
N LYS A 42 -33.72 21.55 2.17
CA LYS A 42 -32.79 22.65 2.26
C LYS A 42 -32.73 23.30 3.66
N LYS A 43 -31.53 23.53 4.19
CA LYS A 43 -31.12 24.71 5.00
C LYS A 43 -29.61 24.90 4.77
N ASP A 44 -29.19 25.88 3.97
CA ASP A 44 -29.02 27.30 4.32
C ASP A 44 -28.16 27.51 5.58
N GLY A 45 -26.93 27.95 5.34
CA GLY A 45 -26.36 29.20 5.87
C GLY A 45 -26.17 29.32 7.39
N GLY A 46 -24.92 29.42 7.82
CA GLY A 46 -24.59 29.71 9.22
C GLY A 46 -23.15 30.18 9.41
N ASP A 47 -22.79 31.24 8.69
CA ASP A 47 -21.60 32.06 8.91
C ASP A 47 -21.56 32.54 10.37
N THR A 48 -20.53 32.17 11.12
CA THR A 48 -20.25 32.76 12.45
C THR A 48 -18.77 33.12 12.55
N LYS A 49 -18.45 34.23 11.87
CA LYS A 49 -17.78 35.40 12.44
C LYS A 49 -16.98 35.17 13.73
N THR A 50 -15.67 35.13 13.56
CA THR A 50 -14.62 35.45 14.54
C THR A 50 -14.92 36.76 15.28
N PRO A 51 -14.94 36.79 16.62
CA PRO A 51 -14.71 38.02 17.36
C PRO A 51 -13.20 38.21 17.57
N GLU A 52 -12.67 39.21 16.87
CA GLU A 52 -11.49 39.96 17.31
C GLU A 52 -11.75 40.49 18.72
N GLY A 53 -10.78 40.25 19.61
CA GLY A 53 -10.80 40.68 21.00
C GLY A 53 -9.44 41.20 21.41
N ASP A 54 -9.15 42.43 21.00
CA ASP A 54 -8.14 43.29 21.60
C ASP A 54 -8.38 43.47 23.11
N VAL A 55 -7.44 43.02 23.94
CA VAL A 55 -7.34 43.49 25.33
C VAL A 55 -5.89 43.84 25.66
N LYS A 56 -5.60 45.12 25.41
CA LYS A 56 -4.94 46.08 26.32
C LYS A 56 -3.88 45.53 27.30
N ALA A 57 -2.65 45.92 26.98
CA ALA A 57 -1.49 45.95 27.88
C ALA A 57 -1.76 46.73 29.17
N ALA A 58 -1.29 46.20 30.30
CA ALA A 58 -1.01 46.94 31.52
C ALA A 58 0.44 46.68 31.94
N ASP A 59 1.13 47.80 32.09
CA ASP A 59 2.50 48.07 32.50
C ASP A 59 2.74 47.72 33.99
N GLY A 60 3.96 47.30 34.32
CA GLY A 60 4.43 47.12 35.71
C GLY A 60 5.64 46.20 35.85
N GLY A 61 6.83 46.73 35.57
CA GLY A 61 8.11 46.01 35.57
C GLY A 61 8.88 45.95 36.91
N ALA A 62 9.93 45.11 36.91
CA ALA A 62 11.28 45.25 37.50
C ALA A 62 11.97 43.87 37.47
N ALA A 63 12.90 43.56 36.57
CA ALA A 63 14.33 43.91 36.52
C ALA A 63 15.26 42.84 37.15
N ALA A 64 15.97 42.09 36.30
CA ALA A 64 17.37 41.62 36.40
C ALA A 64 17.60 40.60 35.26
N ASP A 65 18.19 41.02 34.13
CA ASP A 65 19.63 40.98 33.78
C ASP A 65 20.09 39.58 33.32
N GLY A 66 20.44 39.45 32.03
CA GLY A 66 20.94 38.20 31.46
C GLY A 66 20.91 38.10 29.92
N GLY A 67 21.74 38.90 29.26
CA GLY A 67 22.27 38.82 27.88
C GLY A 67 21.84 37.75 26.87
N ALA A 68 21.27 38.25 25.76
CA ALA A 68 21.66 38.03 24.36
C ALA A 68 21.77 36.60 23.76
N ALA A 69 20.86 36.27 22.83
CA ALA A 69 21.11 36.29 21.38
C ALA A 69 19.84 35.89 20.61
N ALA A 70 19.47 36.68 19.60
CA ALA A 70 18.35 36.46 18.70
C ALA A 70 18.78 35.70 17.43
N ALA A 71 17.92 34.77 17.00
CA ALA A 71 17.67 34.31 15.62
C ALA A 71 16.45 33.36 15.74
N ASP A 72 15.22 33.75 15.37
CA ASP A 72 14.70 33.89 14.01
C ASP A 72 15.31 32.88 13.02
N GLY A 73 14.48 31.94 12.57
CA GLY A 73 14.89 30.99 11.55
C GLY A 73 14.05 29.72 11.51
N GLY A 74 12.91 29.82 10.81
CA GLY A 74 12.45 28.81 9.85
C GLY A 74 12.23 27.39 10.36
N ALA A 75 10.95 26.99 10.35
CA ALA A 75 10.55 25.61 10.15
C ALA A 75 11.35 25.02 8.97
N ALA A 76 12.32 24.18 9.27
CA ALA A 76 12.90 23.29 8.29
C ALA A 76 11.79 22.29 7.94
N ALA A 77 11.23 22.47 6.75
CA ALA A 77 10.74 21.34 5.99
C ALA A 77 11.87 20.31 6.00
N ASP A 78 11.66 19.23 6.74
CA ASP A 78 12.51 18.05 6.69
C ASP A 78 12.54 17.64 5.22
N GLY A 79 13.67 17.95 4.59
CA GLY A 79 13.87 17.75 3.18
C GLY A 79 13.67 16.28 2.93
N GLY A 80 12.68 15.95 2.09
CA GLY A 80 12.49 14.60 1.57
C GLY A 80 13.85 14.11 1.11
N ALA A 81 14.45 13.23 1.91
CA ALA A 81 15.68 12.58 1.57
C ALA A 81 15.40 11.90 0.23
N ALA A 82 16.11 12.36 -0.80
CA ALA A 82 16.07 11.73 -2.10
C ALA A 82 16.38 10.26 -1.85
N ALA A 83 15.36 9.41 -2.02
CA ALA A 83 15.45 7.99 -1.75
C ALA A 83 16.63 7.43 -2.55
N GLU A 84 17.75 7.16 -1.87
CA GLU A 84 19.01 6.70 -2.43
C GLU A 84 18.75 5.75 -3.62
N GLU A 85 19.21 6.15 -4.81
CA GLU A 85 19.05 5.41 -6.07
C GLU A 85 19.92 4.13 -6.14
N GLY A 86 20.22 3.52 -4.99
CA GLY A 86 21.01 2.29 -4.89
C GLY A 86 20.55 1.30 -3.82
N GLY A 87 19.50 1.61 -3.05
CA GLY A 87 18.96 0.72 -2.03
C GLY A 87 17.86 -0.22 -2.56
N ASP A 88 17.61 -1.30 -1.82
CA ASP A 88 16.47 -2.19 -2.08
C ASP A 88 15.16 -1.40 -2.05
N ALA A 89 14.33 -1.59 -3.07
CA ALA A 89 13.04 -0.91 -3.21
C ALA A 89 11.96 -1.85 -3.72
N LEU A 90 10.76 -1.69 -3.17
CA LEU A 90 9.55 -2.34 -3.67
C LEU A 90 8.87 -1.40 -4.66
N VAL A 91 8.62 -1.87 -5.87
CA VAL A 91 7.87 -1.11 -6.89
C VAL A 91 6.52 -1.79 -7.10
N ILE A 92 5.46 -1.10 -6.68
CA ILE A 92 4.07 -1.54 -6.86
C ILE A 92 3.54 -0.85 -8.13
N LYS A 93 3.05 -1.65 -9.08
CA LYS A 93 2.40 -1.14 -10.29
C LYS A 93 0.89 -1.26 -10.14
N ALA A 94 0.22 -0.12 -10.07
CA ALA A 94 -1.23 -0.05 -10.00
C ALA A 94 -1.78 0.51 -11.32
N SER A 95 -2.74 -0.20 -11.91
CA SER A 95 -3.50 0.30 -13.06
C SER A 95 -4.90 0.67 -12.61
N HIS A 96 -5.45 1.72 -13.18
CA HIS A 96 -6.86 2.04 -12.97
C HIS A 96 -7.76 0.98 -13.63
N LEU A 97 -8.97 0.79 -13.09
CA LEU A 97 -9.97 -0.11 -13.69
C LEU A 97 -10.36 0.36 -15.09
N GLU A 98 -10.58 1.66 -15.24
CA GLU A 98 -10.68 2.34 -16.53
C GLU A 98 -9.31 2.93 -16.87
N PRO A 99 -8.64 2.44 -17.94
CA PRO A 99 -7.27 2.85 -18.24
C PRO A 99 -7.13 4.36 -18.44
N LYS A 100 -6.11 4.95 -17.83
CA LYS A 100 -5.72 6.34 -18.04
C LYS A 100 -4.42 6.43 -18.85
N PRO A 101 -4.15 7.55 -19.53
CA PRO A 101 -2.91 7.74 -20.31
C PRO A 101 -1.62 7.54 -19.50
N ASP A 102 -1.67 7.82 -18.20
CA ASP A 102 -0.51 7.74 -17.29
C ASP A 102 -0.41 6.39 -16.55
N ASP A 103 -1.17 5.37 -16.98
CA ASP A 103 -1.08 4.03 -16.41
C ASP A 103 0.12 3.23 -16.96
N PRO A 104 0.75 2.36 -16.13
CA PRO A 104 0.47 2.14 -14.71
C PRO A 104 1.11 3.20 -13.81
N VAL A 105 0.45 3.50 -12.69
CA VAL A 105 1.04 4.27 -11.60
C VAL A 105 2.09 3.39 -10.90
N ASN A 106 3.34 3.82 -10.95
CA ASN A 106 4.44 3.18 -10.23
C ASN A 106 4.57 3.83 -8.85
N VAL A 107 4.43 3.02 -7.80
CA VAL A 107 4.66 3.42 -6.41
C VAL A 107 5.95 2.75 -5.95
N ARG A 108 6.98 3.55 -5.69
CA ARG A 108 8.25 3.05 -5.14
C ARG A 108 8.26 3.26 -3.64
N LEU A 109 8.55 2.20 -2.90
CA LEU A 109 8.81 2.22 -1.47
C LEU A 109 10.28 1.86 -1.25
N ALA A 110 11.05 2.79 -0.73
CA ALA A 110 12.43 2.55 -0.30
C ALA A 110 12.48 2.25 1.21
N GLY A 111 13.66 1.85 1.71
CA GLY A 111 13.85 1.61 3.15
C GLY A 111 13.29 0.27 3.63
N LEU A 112 13.39 -0.76 2.80
CA LEU A 112 13.07 -2.12 3.23
C LEU A 112 14.15 -2.63 4.20
N THR A 113 13.72 -3.14 5.33
CA THR A 113 14.61 -3.73 6.34
C THR A 113 14.18 -5.16 6.63
N VAL A 114 15.07 -6.13 6.41
CA VAL A 114 14.86 -7.50 6.88
C VAL A 114 15.21 -7.55 8.36
N VAL A 115 14.21 -7.68 9.21
CA VAL A 115 14.37 -7.73 10.67
C VAL A 115 14.78 -9.13 11.13
N GLU A 116 14.21 -10.15 10.50
CA GLU A 116 14.53 -11.54 10.79
C GLU A 116 14.46 -12.36 9.50
N ALA A 117 15.38 -13.32 9.34
CA ALA A 117 15.32 -14.32 8.29
C ALA A 117 15.88 -15.66 8.78
N ARG A 118 15.20 -16.75 8.46
CA ARG A 118 15.65 -18.12 8.72
C ARG A 118 15.40 -18.97 7.49
N PHE A 119 16.46 -19.53 6.93
CA PHE A 119 16.38 -20.46 5.81
C PHE A 119 17.65 -21.29 5.71
N ASP A 120 17.55 -22.47 5.09
CA ASP A 120 18.71 -23.27 4.70
C ASP A 120 19.04 -22.97 3.22
N PRO A 121 20.24 -22.45 2.89
CA PRO A 121 20.63 -22.17 1.51
C PRO A 121 20.61 -23.40 0.59
N ALA A 122 20.73 -24.61 1.13
CA ALA A 122 20.61 -25.85 0.37
C ALA A 122 19.15 -26.30 0.20
N ASN A 123 18.26 -25.86 1.09
CA ASN A 123 16.83 -26.16 1.06
C ASN A 123 15.98 -25.01 1.62
N LEU A 124 15.36 -24.24 0.75
CA LEU A 124 14.58 -23.06 1.14
C LEU A 124 13.20 -23.40 1.74
N GLU A 125 12.77 -24.67 1.69
CA GLU A 125 11.48 -25.08 2.22
C GLU A 125 11.41 -24.91 3.75
N GLY A 126 10.28 -24.38 4.24
CA GLY A 126 10.10 -24.02 5.64
C GLY A 126 10.77 -22.71 6.04
N GLY A 127 11.40 -21.99 5.11
CA GLY A 127 11.98 -20.68 5.37
C GLY A 127 10.97 -19.64 5.87
N SER A 128 11.47 -18.64 6.60
CA SER A 128 10.68 -17.53 7.12
C SER A 128 11.45 -16.23 7.11
N ALA A 129 10.74 -15.10 6.99
CA ALA A 129 11.33 -13.77 7.11
C ALA A 129 10.32 -12.77 7.67
N VAL A 130 10.83 -11.75 8.37
CA VAL A 130 10.07 -10.58 8.82
C VAL A 130 10.71 -9.36 8.18
N ILE A 131 9.92 -8.62 7.41
CA ILE A 131 10.36 -7.44 6.66
C ILE A 131 9.57 -6.25 7.18
N GLU A 132 10.27 -5.19 7.54
CA GLU A 132 9.68 -3.89 7.86
C GLU A 132 9.89 -2.94 6.68
N ILE A 133 8.85 -2.16 6.37
CA ILE A 133 8.85 -1.16 5.31
C ILE A 133 8.42 0.16 5.91
N ASP A 134 9.19 1.21 5.65
CA ASP A 134 8.87 2.59 6.03
C ASP A 134 8.03 3.28 4.94
N PRO A 135 6.73 3.51 5.15
CA PRO A 135 5.87 4.15 4.15
C PRO A 135 6.16 5.64 3.97
N THR A 136 6.94 6.28 4.84
CA THR A 136 7.32 7.70 4.68
C THR A 136 8.22 7.92 3.46
N ASN A 137 8.96 6.90 3.03
CA ASN A 137 9.83 6.92 1.85
C ASN A 137 9.10 6.52 0.55
N LEU A 138 7.76 6.54 0.57
CA LEU A 138 6.95 6.35 -0.63
C LEU A 138 7.13 7.50 -1.61
N VAL A 139 7.38 7.16 -2.89
CA VAL A 139 7.50 8.08 -4.01
C VAL A 139 6.75 7.53 -5.23
N THR A 140 5.94 8.37 -5.85
CA THR A 140 5.23 8.04 -7.11
C THR A 140 5.62 8.95 -8.26
N GLY A 141 6.52 9.91 -8.04
CA GLY A 141 6.88 10.94 -9.02
C GLY A 141 5.90 12.13 -9.08
N SER A 142 5.01 12.26 -8.09
CA SER A 142 4.10 13.41 -7.96
C SER A 142 3.92 13.77 -6.48
N ASP A 143 4.46 14.91 -6.07
CA ASP A 143 4.45 15.36 -4.66
C ASP A 143 3.04 15.43 -4.08
N MET A 144 2.06 15.87 -4.89
CA MET A 144 0.66 15.92 -4.48
C MET A 144 0.10 14.53 -4.16
N ARG A 145 0.40 13.54 -5.01
CA ARG A 145 -0.06 12.16 -4.79
C ARG A 145 0.68 11.53 -3.62
N ASP A 146 1.97 11.80 -3.48
CA ASP A 146 2.79 11.27 -2.38
C ASP A 146 2.30 11.83 -1.04
N GLY A 147 1.99 13.13 -0.96
CA GLY A 147 1.37 13.74 0.21
C GLY A 147 0.00 13.16 0.53
N HIS A 148 -0.84 12.90 -0.48
CA HIS A 148 -2.16 12.31 -0.28
C HIS A 148 -2.09 10.86 0.20
N LEU A 149 -1.21 10.04 -0.38
CA LEU A 149 -1.04 8.64 0.04
C LEU A 149 -0.50 8.51 1.47
N LYS A 150 0.25 9.51 1.95
CA LYS A 150 0.77 9.55 3.33
C LYS A 150 -0.25 10.07 4.36
N SER A 151 -1.36 10.64 3.92
CA SER A 151 -2.36 11.26 4.80
C SER A 151 -3.16 10.22 5.61
N PRO A 152 -3.91 10.68 6.65
CA PRO A 152 -4.81 9.82 7.44
C PRO A 152 -5.90 9.10 6.64
N ASP A 153 -6.23 9.58 5.44
CA ASP A 153 -7.23 8.96 4.58
C ASP A 153 -6.70 7.71 3.86
N TYR A 154 -5.38 7.49 3.89
CA TYR A 154 -4.70 6.41 3.16
C TYR A 154 -3.80 5.58 4.07
N LEU A 155 -2.48 5.84 4.07
CA LEU A 155 -1.51 5.07 4.84
C LEU A 155 -1.34 5.57 6.28
N ASP A 156 -1.79 6.80 6.56
CA ASP A 156 -1.63 7.48 7.86
C ASP A 156 -0.25 7.26 8.47
N VAL A 157 0.79 7.68 7.75
CA VAL A 157 2.18 7.36 8.14
C VAL A 157 2.59 7.97 9.48
N ALA A 158 1.84 8.97 9.95
CA ALA A 158 2.00 9.56 11.27
C ALA A 158 1.52 8.62 12.39
N ALA A 159 0.40 7.91 12.19
CA ALA A 159 -0.09 6.92 13.14
C ALA A 159 0.55 5.53 12.95
N PHE A 160 0.91 5.17 11.71
CA PHE A 160 1.45 3.88 11.33
C PHE A 160 2.80 4.03 10.62
N ALA A 161 3.85 4.21 11.42
CA ALA A 161 5.20 4.43 10.93
C ALA A 161 5.82 3.23 10.19
N LYS A 162 5.19 2.05 10.24
CA LYS A 162 5.73 0.81 9.67
C LYS A 162 4.65 -0.06 9.04
N ILE A 163 5.01 -0.69 7.93
CA ILE A 163 4.29 -1.82 7.35
C ILE A 163 5.13 -3.08 7.62
N THR A 164 4.51 -4.14 8.13
CA THR A 164 5.21 -5.39 8.44
C THR A 164 4.75 -6.50 7.50
N VAL A 165 5.71 -7.20 6.90
CA VAL A 165 5.46 -8.38 6.07
C VAL A 165 6.09 -9.59 6.73
N ASN A 166 5.26 -10.55 7.12
CA ASN A 166 5.69 -11.83 7.65
C ASN A 166 5.56 -12.88 6.55
N VAL A 167 6.68 -13.52 6.22
CA VAL A 167 6.76 -14.62 5.25
C VAL A 167 6.98 -15.91 6.03
N SER A 168 6.14 -16.91 5.78
CA SER A 168 6.27 -18.25 6.38
C SER A 168 5.92 -19.34 5.39
N ASP A 169 6.12 -20.59 5.79
CA ASP A 169 5.66 -21.77 5.03
C ASP A 169 6.15 -21.78 3.58
N VAL A 170 7.41 -21.39 3.35
CA VAL A 170 8.03 -21.44 2.02
C VAL A 170 8.01 -22.89 1.53
N LYS A 171 7.49 -23.13 0.34
CA LYS A 171 7.33 -24.46 -0.27
C LYS A 171 7.77 -24.42 -1.71
N LYS A 172 8.37 -25.51 -2.17
CA LYS A 172 8.72 -25.64 -3.58
C LYS A 172 7.45 -25.78 -4.43
N ALA A 173 7.43 -25.10 -5.57
CA ALA A 173 6.38 -25.20 -6.59
C ALA A 173 6.99 -25.58 -7.94
N ASP A 174 6.14 -25.87 -8.95
CA ASP A 174 6.59 -26.28 -10.29
C ASP A 174 7.59 -25.29 -10.91
N ALA A 175 7.38 -23.99 -10.68
CA ALA A 175 8.25 -22.91 -11.13
C ALA A 175 8.62 -21.97 -9.97
N GLY A 176 9.44 -22.46 -9.03
CA GLY A 176 10.03 -21.65 -7.96
C GLY A 176 9.51 -22.02 -6.58
N TYR A 177 9.10 -21.03 -5.80
CA TYR A 177 8.61 -21.20 -4.44
C TYR A 177 7.32 -20.43 -4.22
N THR A 178 6.44 -20.98 -3.39
CA THR A 178 5.31 -20.27 -2.81
C THR A 178 5.58 -20.06 -1.32
N ALA A 179 4.97 -19.05 -0.73
CA ALA A 179 5.05 -18.79 0.69
C ALA A 179 3.70 -18.24 1.16
N LYS A 180 3.43 -18.38 2.45
CA LYS A 180 2.33 -17.67 3.10
C LYS A 180 2.81 -16.28 3.49
N LEU A 181 2.02 -15.27 3.18
CA LEU A 181 2.32 -13.89 3.54
C LEU A 181 1.26 -13.36 4.48
N VAL A 182 1.67 -12.73 5.58
CA VAL A 182 0.81 -11.90 6.42
C VAL A 182 1.34 -10.49 6.40
N VAL A 183 0.58 -9.58 5.81
CA VAL A 183 0.92 -8.16 5.68
C VAL A 183 0.08 -7.36 6.65
N ASP A 184 0.73 -6.64 7.56
CA ASP A 184 0.13 -5.63 8.42
C ASP A 184 0.45 -4.24 7.87
N ALA A 185 -0.57 -3.54 7.40
CA ALA A 185 -0.47 -2.18 6.90
C ALA A 185 -1.64 -1.36 7.41
N HIS A 186 -1.37 -0.16 7.93
CA HIS A 186 -2.41 0.76 8.42
C HIS A 186 -3.35 0.10 9.46
N GLY A 187 -2.78 -0.72 10.35
CA GLY A 187 -3.50 -1.46 11.39
C GLY A 187 -4.41 -2.57 10.87
N LYS A 188 -4.30 -2.95 9.60
CA LYS A 188 -5.06 -4.03 8.98
C LYS A 188 -4.13 -5.15 8.54
N GLN A 189 -4.55 -6.38 8.86
CA GLN A 189 -3.84 -7.59 8.44
C GLN A 189 -4.53 -8.27 7.27
N VAL A 190 -3.74 -8.59 6.25
CA VAL A 190 -4.17 -9.39 5.11
C VAL A 190 -3.26 -10.59 4.99
N THR A 191 -3.86 -11.77 4.78
CA THR A 191 -3.13 -13.02 4.54
C THR A 191 -3.29 -13.43 3.08
N TRP A 192 -2.19 -13.81 2.45
CA TRP A 192 -2.12 -14.40 1.12
C TRP A 192 -1.45 -15.77 1.15
#